data_AF-A0A0P1FRR7-F1
#
_entry.id   AF-A0A0P1FRR7-F1
#
_cell.length_a   1.000
_cell.length_b   1.000
_cell.length_c   1.000
_cell.angle_alpha   90.00
_cell.angle_beta   90.00
_cell.angle_gamma   90.00
#
_symmetry.space_group_name_H-M   'P 1'
#
loop_
_entity.id
_entity.type
_entity.pdbx_description
1 polymer ?
#
loop_
_entity_poly.entity_id
_entity_poly.type
_entity_poly.pdbx_seq_one_letter_code
_entity_poly.pdbx_strand_id
1 'polypeptide(L)'
;MLLTLGSAAFGWGLVEMLDDDVAEGTSAAPSGEGGDDTPSARNTDEPPGDAGPVTAAPTFDLLTQAMAVEPSLLLSESGVADTVTGTDGEDVLIGTAGEADILLGGAGDDILHVDWQNTAEGGEGSDRFFVPWVPAEGTVIRDFNPAEDQLVLEDDYYSIALYQTPDGAGLRFVDEEDMSVILTLEGVTLEPGESLEVIERYDGEDTLRSYAAPEDAGPAIIDAMIGASAEAEVIEGDAGANLIIANDAFAPSGGADTLIGGEGNDRLYSGSSLGFYESQWNHAPGSASLYGSDNALFGGEGNDQMYIGASSTATGGAGEDQFFMLYDNRSSADGYAEVTDFDPAEDQLVIQFRDQTDGEADAVRTGLTLSYDSAADVTRIDIAGQIIAQVNGDQTDASIAVRRGYYSSQSLAWLDVAGNEIDAATGQAADIQLVGGSEYALFGW
;
A
#
# COMPACT_ATOMS: atom_id res chain seq x y z
N MET A 1 43.08 18.10 -8.28
CA MET A 1 42.42 18.72 -7.12
C MET A 1 41.58 17.61 -6.52
N LEU A 2 42.14 16.92 -5.53
CA LEU A 2 41.50 15.83 -4.78
C LEU A 2 40.56 16.45 -3.75
N LEU A 3 39.37 15.86 -3.58
CA LEU A 3 38.61 15.91 -2.34
C LEU A 3 37.81 14.60 -2.22
N THR A 4 38.46 13.62 -1.59
CA THR A 4 37.86 12.57 -0.77
C THR A 4 37.50 13.15 0.59
N LEU A 5 36.35 12.77 1.16
CA LEU A 5 35.92 12.75 2.59
C LEU A 5 34.39 12.53 2.56
N GLY A 6 33.74 11.65 3.31
CA GLY A 6 34.15 10.68 4.32
C GLY A 6 32.91 9.90 4.77
N SER A 7 33.09 8.59 4.96
CA SER A 7 32.18 7.70 5.68
C SER A 7 32.03 8.14 7.14
N ALA A 8 30.81 8.17 7.65
CA ALA A 8 30.52 8.33 9.07
C ALA A 8 29.50 7.27 9.51
N ALA A 9 30.02 6.24 10.18
CA ALA A 9 29.29 5.44 11.16
C ALA A 9 29.35 6.16 12.51
N PHE A 10 28.29 6.07 13.31
CA PHE A 10 28.15 6.15 14.79
C PHE A 10 26.64 6.38 15.02
N GLY A 11 25.84 5.52 15.66
CA GLY A 11 26.09 4.73 16.87
C GLY A 11 25.57 5.49 18.10
N TRP A 12 24.86 4.79 18.99
CA TRP A 12 24.35 5.15 20.33
C TRP A 12 22.86 5.50 20.45
N GLY A 13 22.09 4.52 20.92
CA GLY A 13 20.74 4.68 21.46
C GLY A 13 20.15 3.38 22.03
N LEU A 14 20.95 2.48 22.62
CA LEU A 14 20.44 1.17 23.05
C LEU A 14 21.29 0.55 24.18
N VAL A 15 21.45 1.27 25.30
CA VAL A 15 21.90 0.68 26.59
C VAL A 15 21.36 1.53 27.74
N GLU A 16 20.06 1.49 28.03
CA GLU A 16 19.53 2.01 29.31
C GLU A 16 18.12 1.45 29.60
N MET A 17 17.95 0.13 29.71
CA MET A 17 16.63 -0.44 30.11
C MET A 17 16.70 -1.78 30.86
N LEU A 18 17.79 -2.07 31.56
CA LEU A 18 17.88 -3.26 32.43
C LEU A 18 18.44 -2.86 33.80
N ASP A 19 17.61 -2.27 34.65
CA ASP A 19 17.81 -2.30 36.11
C ASP A 19 16.56 -1.71 36.82
N ASP A 20 15.50 -2.52 36.95
CA ASP A 20 14.67 -2.48 38.16
C ASP A 20 13.80 -3.73 38.22
N ASP A 21 14.19 -4.70 39.06
CA ASP A 21 13.30 -5.55 39.88
C ASP A 21 13.95 -6.89 40.24
N VAL A 22 14.78 -6.93 41.30
CA VAL A 22 14.74 -8.04 42.27
C VAL A 22 15.09 -7.53 43.66
N ALA A 23 14.07 -7.43 44.52
CA ALA A 23 14.23 -7.18 45.94
C ALA A 23 14.50 -8.45 46.76
N GLU A 24 15.48 -8.33 47.65
CA GLU A 24 15.69 -8.98 48.95
C GLU A 24 15.96 -10.49 49.09
N GLY A 25 17.09 -10.78 49.76
CA GLY A 25 17.38 -12.07 50.39
C GLY A 25 18.63 -12.07 51.26
N THR A 26 18.56 -11.46 52.45
CA THR A 26 19.67 -11.39 53.43
C THR A 26 20.05 -12.76 54.02
N SER A 27 21.35 -13.06 54.16
CA SER A 27 21.92 -13.75 55.34
C SER A 27 23.46 -13.72 55.36
N ALA A 28 24.03 -13.82 56.56
CA ALA A 28 25.33 -13.30 56.95
C ALA A 28 26.47 -14.36 57.05
N ALA A 29 27.69 -13.92 56.66
CA ALA A 29 29.03 -14.07 57.30
C ALA A 29 29.61 -15.46 57.71
N PRO A 30 30.93 -15.59 58.00
CA PRO A 30 32.13 -15.02 57.36
C PRO A 30 33.24 -16.09 57.09
N SER A 31 34.22 -15.79 56.23
CA SER A 31 35.45 -16.60 56.08
C SER A 31 36.67 -15.88 56.67
N GLY A 32 37.31 -16.53 57.65
CA GLY A 32 38.57 -16.13 58.28
C GLY A 32 39.81 -16.68 57.57
N GLU A 33 40.93 -16.04 57.87
CA GLU A 33 42.25 -16.07 57.22
C GLU A 33 43.08 -17.35 57.40
N GLY A 34 43.93 -17.64 56.39
CA GLY A 34 45.40 -17.69 56.55
C GLY A 34 46.09 -18.99 56.99
N GLY A 35 47.21 -19.31 56.33
CA GLY A 35 48.36 -19.95 56.99
C GLY A 35 49.02 -21.14 56.27
N ASP A 36 50.18 -20.86 55.70
CA ASP A 36 51.17 -21.74 55.06
C ASP A 36 51.95 -22.65 56.06
N ASP A 37 52.76 -23.56 55.50
CA ASP A 37 53.95 -24.24 56.03
C ASP A 37 53.87 -25.76 56.33
N THR A 38 54.48 -26.52 55.40
CA THR A 38 55.08 -27.86 55.58
C THR A 38 56.48 -27.74 56.23
N PRO A 39 57.23 -28.77 56.75
CA PRO A 39 57.61 -29.99 56.01
C PRO A 39 57.98 -31.31 56.78
N SER A 40 57.99 -32.40 55.99
CA SER A 40 58.99 -33.50 55.92
C SER A 40 59.30 -34.44 57.11
N ALA A 41 59.09 -35.75 56.89
CA ALA A 41 60.09 -36.80 57.14
C ALA A 41 59.90 -38.05 56.25
N ARG A 42 61.02 -38.61 55.78
CA ARG A 42 61.25 -39.71 54.82
C ARG A 42 61.21 -41.09 55.50
N ASN A 43 60.87 -42.20 54.79
CA ASN A 43 61.84 -43.11 54.14
C ASN A 43 61.23 -44.43 53.59
N THR A 44 61.66 -44.79 52.36
CA THR A 44 62.01 -46.12 51.79
C THR A 44 60.98 -47.26 51.70
N ASP A 45 60.51 -47.61 50.49
CA ASP A 45 61.15 -48.58 49.56
C ASP A 45 60.32 -48.75 48.26
N GLU A 46 60.98 -48.73 47.10
CA GLU A 46 60.50 -49.08 45.74
C GLU A 46 61.55 -50.05 45.13
N PRO A 47 61.30 -50.88 44.08
CA PRO A 47 60.53 -50.55 42.86
C PRO A 47 59.78 -51.80 42.25
N PRO A 48 59.43 -51.86 40.94
CA PRO A 48 58.12 -51.46 40.42
C PRO A 48 57.44 -52.57 39.59
N GLY A 49 56.18 -52.38 39.16
CA GLY A 49 55.60 -53.27 38.15
C GLY A 49 54.11 -53.13 37.88
N ASP A 50 53.79 -52.14 37.05
CA ASP A 50 52.73 -52.15 36.04
C ASP A 50 51.26 -51.86 36.44
N ALA A 51 50.65 -51.03 35.58
CA ALA A 51 49.48 -50.21 35.80
C ALA A 51 48.15 -50.98 35.74
N GLY A 52 47.22 -50.61 36.63
CA GLY A 52 45.81 -51.03 36.58
C GLY A 52 44.98 -50.20 35.59
N PRO A 53 43.69 -49.93 35.89
CA PRO A 53 42.76 -50.75 36.67
C PRO A 53 41.34 -50.87 36.04
N VAL A 54 40.70 -51.98 36.40
CA VAL A 54 39.28 -52.27 36.69
C VAL A 54 38.10 -51.43 36.17
N THR A 55 37.11 -52.19 35.70
CA THR A 55 35.74 -51.86 35.30
C THR A 55 34.73 -51.73 36.44
N ALA A 56 33.91 -50.68 36.33
CA ALA A 56 32.45 -50.58 36.49
C ALA A 56 31.74 -50.63 37.87
N ALA A 57 30.97 -49.56 38.13
CA ALA A 57 29.60 -49.54 38.67
C ALA A 57 28.90 -48.21 38.24
N PRO A 58 27.56 -48.10 38.23
CA PRO A 58 26.76 -47.65 37.08
C PRO A 58 26.58 -46.14 36.93
N THR A 59 26.33 -45.72 35.69
CA THR A 59 25.90 -44.37 35.29
C THR A 59 24.46 -44.12 35.76
N PHE A 60 24.29 -43.13 36.63
CA PHE A 60 23.00 -42.46 36.80
C PHE A 60 22.86 -41.47 35.65
N ASP A 61 22.01 -41.82 34.69
CA ASP A 61 21.52 -40.96 33.62
C ASP A 61 20.51 -39.98 34.21
N LEU A 62 20.98 -38.76 34.48
CA LEU A 62 20.18 -37.61 34.92
C LEU A 62 20.82 -36.33 34.39
N LEU A 63 21.03 -36.25 33.06
CA LEU A 63 21.34 -34.99 32.41
C LEU A 63 20.52 -34.77 31.13
N THR A 64 19.23 -35.11 31.17
CA THR A 64 18.20 -34.26 30.54
C THR A 64 17.87 -33.16 31.54
N GLN A 65 18.88 -32.35 31.87
CA GLN A 65 18.66 -31.08 32.54
C GLN A 65 18.40 -30.12 31.39
N ALA A 66 17.15 -29.64 31.30
CA ALA A 66 16.73 -28.60 30.39
C ALA A 66 17.85 -27.56 30.28
N MET A 67 18.45 -27.48 29.08
CA MET A 67 19.19 -26.29 28.72
C MET A 67 18.12 -25.22 28.68
N ALA A 68 18.06 -24.36 29.69
CA ALA A 68 17.50 -23.04 29.47
C ALA A 68 18.29 -22.49 28.28
N VAL A 69 17.62 -22.32 27.14
CA VAL A 69 18.24 -21.75 25.96
C VAL A 69 18.41 -20.26 26.30
N GLU A 70 19.66 -19.80 26.28
CA GLU A 70 19.99 -18.45 26.72
C GLU A 70 19.41 -17.42 25.74
N PRO A 71 18.94 -16.26 26.22
CA PRO A 71 18.42 -15.22 25.34
C PRO A 71 19.47 -14.81 24.31
N SER A 72 19.10 -14.75 23.04
CA SER A 72 20.00 -14.41 21.95
C SER A 72 19.58 -13.10 21.25
N LEU A 73 20.58 -12.32 20.85
CA LEU A 73 20.39 -11.16 19.97
C LEU A 73 20.83 -11.57 18.57
N LEU A 74 19.90 -11.52 17.63
CA LEU A 74 20.08 -11.93 16.25
C LEU A 74 19.75 -10.77 15.31
N LEU A 75 20.59 -10.59 14.29
CA LEU A 75 20.51 -9.46 13.36
C LEU A 75 20.76 -9.98 11.95
N SER A 76 19.93 -9.57 10.98
CA SER A 76 20.17 -9.84 9.57
C SER A 76 21.39 -9.09 9.03
N GLU A 77 21.98 -9.63 7.96
CA GLU A 77 23.09 -9.03 7.23
C GLU A 77 22.56 -7.99 6.23
N SER A 78 22.92 -6.72 6.42
CA SER A 78 22.55 -5.66 5.46
C SER A 78 23.04 -5.96 4.03
N GLY A 79 22.15 -5.72 3.07
CA GLY A 79 22.38 -5.83 1.63
C GLY A 79 21.84 -7.12 1.01
N VAL A 80 21.25 -8.03 1.78
CA VAL A 80 20.69 -9.31 1.33
C VAL A 80 19.43 -9.66 2.14
N ALA A 81 18.46 -10.31 1.49
CA ALA A 81 17.32 -10.88 2.19
C ALA A 81 17.74 -12.14 2.95
N ASP A 82 17.51 -12.14 4.25
CA ASP A 82 17.94 -13.19 5.16
C ASP A 82 16.79 -13.97 5.80
N THR A 83 17.13 -15.10 6.43
CA THR A 83 16.26 -15.77 7.38
C THR A 83 16.95 -15.80 8.72
N VAL A 84 16.42 -15.04 9.67
CA VAL A 84 16.88 -14.98 11.06
C VAL A 84 15.96 -15.88 11.89
N THR A 85 16.53 -16.89 12.54
CA THR A 85 15.77 -17.84 13.35
C THR A 85 16.29 -17.82 14.77
N GLY A 86 15.40 -17.52 15.72
CA GLY A 86 15.62 -17.64 17.14
C GLY A 86 15.66 -19.10 17.58
N THR A 87 15.45 -19.29 18.87
CA THR A 87 15.68 -20.52 19.60
C THR A 87 14.39 -20.95 20.31
N ASP A 88 14.51 -21.77 21.35
CA ASP A 88 13.35 -22.13 22.20
C ASP A 88 13.30 -21.24 23.47
N GLY A 89 14.04 -20.14 23.50
CA GLY A 89 14.10 -19.18 24.62
C GLY A 89 13.83 -17.76 24.13
N GLU A 90 13.72 -16.81 25.07
CA GLU A 90 13.40 -15.39 24.77
C GLU A 90 14.49 -14.72 23.93
N ASP A 91 14.20 -14.40 22.69
CA ASP A 91 15.14 -13.85 21.72
C ASP A 91 14.79 -12.42 21.30
N VAL A 92 15.81 -11.69 20.84
CA VAL A 92 15.65 -10.37 20.20
C VAL A 92 16.12 -10.49 18.76
N LEU A 93 15.17 -10.38 17.82
CA LEU A 93 15.43 -10.46 16.39
C LEU A 93 15.27 -9.07 15.78
N ILE A 94 16.23 -8.68 14.95
CA ILE A 94 16.21 -7.40 14.24
C ILE A 94 16.38 -7.66 12.75
N GLY A 95 15.35 -7.32 11.98
CA GLY A 95 15.42 -7.24 10.52
C GLY A 95 16.00 -5.90 10.08
N THR A 96 16.71 -5.88 8.96
CA THR A 96 17.26 -4.64 8.39
C THR A 96 16.27 -4.06 7.39
N ALA A 97 16.22 -2.73 7.30
CA ALA A 97 15.36 -2.05 6.34
C ALA A 97 15.85 -2.24 4.90
N GLY A 98 14.91 -2.36 3.95
CA GLY A 98 15.20 -2.35 2.51
C GLY A 98 15.55 -3.71 1.91
N GLU A 99 15.45 -4.77 2.71
CA GLU A 99 15.52 -6.16 2.29
C GLU A 99 14.27 -6.91 2.77
N ALA A 100 13.92 -8.01 2.11
CA ALA A 100 12.78 -8.84 2.51
C ALA A 100 13.24 -9.96 3.45
N ASP A 101 13.63 -9.61 4.69
CA ASP A 101 14.06 -10.59 5.68
C ASP A 101 12.87 -11.39 6.23
N ILE A 102 13.18 -12.61 6.70
CA ILE A 102 12.24 -13.47 7.43
C ILE A 102 12.76 -13.61 8.86
N LEU A 103 11.99 -13.12 9.83
CA LEU A 103 12.27 -13.24 11.26
C LEU A 103 11.38 -14.35 11.85
N LEU A 104 11.99 -15.37 12.44
CA LEU A 104 11.29 -16.49 13.07
C LEU A 104 11.71 -16.55 14.54
N GLY A 105 10.86 -16.12 15.47
CA GLY A 105 11.14 -16.10 16.91
C GLY A 105 11.39 -17.51 17.45
N GLY A 106 10.38 -18.36 17.32
CA GLY A 106 10.47 -19.78 17.68
C GLY A 106 9.56 -20.10 18.84
N ALA A 107 10.11 -20.55 19.96
CA ALA A 107 9.35 -20.65 21.20
C ALA A 107 9.99 -19.74 22.26
N GLY A 108 9.20 -19.19 23.16
CA GLY A 108 9.66 -18.17 24.10
C GLY A 108 8.93 -16.85 23.86
N ASP A 109 9.08 -15.91 24.78
CA ASP A 109 8.50 -14.58 24.63
C ASP A 109 9.54 -13.70 23.89
N ASP A 110 9.37 -13.53 22.58
CA ASP A 110 10.37 -12.92 21.71
C ASP A 110 10.10 -11.42 21.45
N ILE A 111 11.15 -10.68 21.13
CA ILE A 111 11.06 -9.29 20.67
C ILE A 111 11.56 -9.21 19.23
N LEU A 112 10.64 -8.92 18.30
CA LEU A 112 10.93 -8.84 16.88
C LEU A 112 10.84 -7.39 16.41
N HIS A 113 11.96 -6.82 16.02
CA HIS A 113 12.02 -5.53 15.33
C HIS A 113 11.83 -5.77 13.83
N VAL A 114 10.60 -5.57 13.37
CA VAL A 114 10.15 -5.85 12.01
C VAL A 114 10.20 -4.56 11.19
N ASP A 115 11.37 -4.32 10.59
CA ASP A 115 11.58 -3.17 9.71
C ASP A 115 10.89 -3.35 8.34
N TRP A 116 11.06 -2.39 7.44
CA TRP A 116 10.39 -2.34 6.13
C TRP A 116 10.65 -3.59 5.27
N GLN A 117 9.59 -4.08 4.60
CA GLN A 117 9.56 -5.26 3.71
C GLN A 117 9.82 -6.61 4.40
N ASN A 118 10.01 -6.63 5.72
CA ASN A 118 10.29 -7.85 6.46
C ASN A 118 9.02 -8.64 6.77
N THR A 119 9.16 -9.96 6.83
CA THR A 119 8.12 -10.85 7.35
C THR A 119 8.52 -11.41 8.70
N ALA A 120 7.61 -11.42 9.66
CA ALA A 120 7.84 -11.98 10.98
C ALA A 120 6.83 -13.08 11.36
N GLU A 121 7.34 -14.09 12.06
CA GLU A 121 6.59 -15.10 12.81
C GLU A 121 7.15 -15.12 14.23
N GLY A 122 6.31 -14.83 15.23
CA GLY A 122 6.71 -14.87 16.64
C GLY A 122 6.87 -16.31 17.13
N GLY A 123 5.86 -17.14 16.86
CA GLY A 123 5.82 -18.54 17.21
C GLY A 123 5.02 -18.83 18.48
N GLU A 124 5.57 -19.67 19.37
CA GLU A 124 4.92 -20.00 20.64
C GLU A 124 5.41 -19.07 21.76
N GLY A 125 4.54 -18.22 22.30
CA GLY A 125 4.87 -17.36 23.42
C GLY A 125 4.10 -16.05 23.36
N SER A 126 4.35 -15.16 24.33
CA SER A 126 3.82 -13.80 24.32
C SER A 126 4.81 -12.87 23.64
N ASP A 127 4.69 -12.75 22.33
CA ASP A 127 5.66 -12.06 21.51
C ASP A 127 5.38 -10.56 21.40
N ARG A 128 6.45 -9.78 21.16
CA ARG A 128 6.37 -8.34 20.97
C ARG A 128 6.96 -7.94 19.62
N PHE A 129 6.08 -7.46 18.74
CA PHE A 129 6.46 -6.96 17.42
C PHE A 129 6.62 -5.45 17.46
N PHE A 130 7.80 -4.96 17.08
CA PHE A 130 8.11 -3.54 16.98
C PHE A 130 8.27 -3.16 15.51
N VAL A 131 7.40 -2.29 15.00
CA VAL A 131 7.45 -1.77 13.63
C VAL A 131 7.89 -0.31 13.68
N PRO A 132 9.12 0.03 13.23
CA PRO A 132 9.64 1.39 13.25
C PRO A 132 8.99 2.30 12.19
N TRP A 133 9.13 3.62 12.39
CA TRP A 133 8.78 4.74 11.49
C TRP A 133 8.35 4.36 10.05
N VAL A 134 7.07 4.59 9.76
CA VAL A 134 6.26 4.35 8.54
C VAL A 134 6.80 5.10 7.29
N PRO A 135 6.68 4.63 6.02
CA PRO A 135 5.90 3.50 5.46
C PRO A 135 6.63 2.17 5.22
N ALA A 136 6.32 1.16 6.03
CA ALA A 136 6.85 -0.19 5.87
C ALA A 136 6.08 -0.98 4.78
N GLU A 137 6.19 -0.54 3.52
CA GLU A 137 5.60 -1.24 2.38
C GLU A 137 6.00 -2.73 2.39
N GLY A 138 5.02 -3.62 2.33
CA GLY A 138 5.27 -5.07 2.27
C GLY A 138 5.71 -5.70 3.59
N THR A 139 5.64 -5.01 4.73
CA THR A 139 5.87 -5.64 6.04
C THR A 139 4.68 -6.49 6.47
N VAL A 140 4.96 -7.72 6.90
CA VAL A 140 3.95 -8.75 7.21
C VAL A 140 4.25 -9.44 8.53
N ILE A 141 3.24 -9.65 9.37
CA ILE A 141 3.31 -10.58 10.50
C ILE A 141 2.29 -11.70 10.25
N ARG A 142 2.73 -12.96 10.34
CA ARG A 142 1.93 -14.11 9.88
C ARG A 142 1.15 -14.86 10.95
N ASP A 143 1.54 -14.74 12.22
CA ASP A 143 1.01 -15.55 13.31
C ASP A 143 0.58 -14.73 14.53
N PHE A 144 0.46 -13.41 14.39
CA PHE A 144 0.05 -12.52 15.47
C PHE A 144 -1.26 -12.98 16.13
N ASN A 145 -1.20 -13.21 17.43
CA ASN A 145 -2.33 -13.56 18.28
C ASN A 145 -2.72 -12.37 19.17
N PRO A 146 -3.82 -11.63 18.87
CA PRO A 146 -4.23 -10.46 19.64
C PRO A 146 -4.53 -10.71 21.13
N ALA A 147 -4.68 -11.97 21.55
CA ALA A 147 -4.93 -12.33 22.94
C ALA A 147 -3.65 -12.58 23.75
N GLU A 148 -2.51 -12.72 23.09
CA GLU A 148 -1.23 -13.14 23.66
C GLU A 148 -0.11 -12.15 23.35
N ASP A 149 -0.04 -11.70 22.09
CA ASP A 149 1.05 -10.88 21.58
C ASP A 149 0.78 -9.38 21.72
N GLN A 150 1.86 -8.61 21.54
CA GLN A 150 1.83 -7.16 21.56
C GLN A 150 2.39 -6.58 20.27
N LEU A 151 1.61 -5.69 19.64
CA LEU A 151 2.07 -4.89 18.51
C LEU A 151 2.43 -3.49 18.99
N VAL A 152 3.63 -3.04 18.65
CA VAL A 152 4.11 -1.68 18.86
C VAL A 152 4.37 -1.04 17.49
N LEU A 153 3.62 0.02 17.20
CA LEU A 153 3.87 0.87 16.03
C LEU A 153 4.61 2.12 16.51
N GLU A 154 5.81 2.35 16.01
CA GLU A 154 6.50 3.62 16.21
C GLU A 154 5.91 4.65 15.24
N ASP A 155 5.13 5.56 15.80
CA ASP A 155 4.41 6.62 15.10
C ASP A 155 5.11 7.95 15.35
N ASP A 156 5.22 8.74 14.28
CA ASP A 156 5.85 10.04 14.32
C ASP A 156 5.06 11.07 13.50
N TYR A 157 3.72 11.03 13.63
CA TYR A 157 2.71 12.01 13.20
C TYR A 157 1.70 11.54 12.13
N TYR A 158 1.52 10.24 11.91
CA TYR A 158 0.58 9.75 10.90
C TYR A 158 -0.80 9.44 11.48
N SER A 159 -1.84 9.69 10.68
CA SER A 159 -3.18 9.22 11.01
C SER A 159 -3.32 7.80 10.49
N ILE A 160 -3.37 6.82 11.38
CA ILE A 160 -3.42 5.40 11.00
C ILE A 160 -4.87 4.91 11.01
N ALA A 161 -5.27 4.29 9.89
CA ALA A 161 -6.50 3.53 9.75
C ALA A 161 -6.24 2.02 9.83
N LEU A 162 -7.27 1.28 10.23
CA LEU A 162 -7.30 -0.18 10.17
C LEU A 162 -8.33 -0.60 9.11
N TYR A 163 -7.92 -1.47 8.20
CA TYR A 163 -8.79 -2.05 7.17
C TYR A 163 -8.63 -3.58 7.13
N GLN A 164 -9.55 -4.25 6.44
CA GLN A 164 -9.37 -5.65 6.05
C GLN A 164 -8.41 -5.74 4.86
N THR A 165 -7.74 -6.88 4.74
CA THR A 165 -7.13 -7.28 3.46
C THR A 165 -8.22 -7.50 2.39
N PRO A 166 -7.93 -7.35 1.09
CA PRO A 166 -8.94 -7.49 0.04
C PRO A 166 -9.63 -8.86 -0.01
N ASP A 167 -8.94 -9.93 0.43
CA ASP A 167 -9.51 -11.28 0.52
C ASP A 167 -10.23 -11.56 1.86
N GLY A 168 -10.18 -10.61 2.80
CA GLY A 168 -10.78 -10.71 4.13
C GLY A 168 -10.06 -11.68 5.07
N ALA A 169 -8.86 -12.14 4.73
CA ALA A 169 -8.11 -13.14 5.51
C ALA A 169 -7.15 -12.56 6.55
N GLY A 170 -7.10 -11.24 6.68
CA GLY A 170 -6.15 -10.51 7.51
C GLY A 170 -6.56 -9.05 7.72
N LEU A 171 -5.79 -8.33 8.54
CA LEU A 171 -5.91 -6.88 8.77
C LEU A 171 -4.74 -6.13 8.15
N ARG A 172 -4.95 -4.88 7.78
CA ARG A 172 -3.89 -3.97 7.32
C ARG A 172 -3.98 -2.62 8.00
N PHE A 173 -2.85 -2.14 8.52
CA PHE A 173 -2.68 -0.77 8.98
C PHE A 173 -2.26 0.09 7.81
N VAL A 174 -2.95 1.21 7.62
CA VAL A 174 -2.77 2.10 6.48
C VAL A 174 -2.52 3.50 6.99
N ASP A 175 -1.51 4.15 6.42
CA ASP A 175 -1.32 5.58 6.61
C ASP A 175 -2.40 6.33 5.82
N GLU A 176 -3.24 7.10 6.51
CA GLU A 176 -4.30 7.89 5.88
C GLU A 176 -3.74 9.08 5.07
N GLU A 177 -2.51 9.54 5.33
CA GLU A 177 -1.90 10.61 4.53
C GLU A 177 -1.43 10.11 3.17
N ASP A 178 -0.57 9.07 3.16
CA ASP A 178 0.00 8.51 1.93
C ASP A 178 -0.85 7.39 1.31
N MET A 179 -1.89 6.93 1.99
CA MET A 179 -2.72 5.76 1.61
C MET A 179 -1.91 4.50 1.34
N SER A 180 -0.78 4.33 2.02
CA SER A 180 0.10 3.17 1.87
C SER A 180 -0.12 2.16 2.99
N VAL A 181 0.05 0.87 2.69
CA VAL A 181 0.01 -0.19 3.71
C VAL A 181 1.30 -0.14 4.53
N ILE A 182 1.15 0.06 5.83
CA ILE A 182 2.22 0.07 6.83
C ILE A 182 2.56 -1.35 7.26
N LEU A 183 1.54 -2.16 7.53
CA LEU A 183 1.68 -3.49 8.10
C LEU A 183 0.48 -4.32 7.73
N THR A 184 0.72 -5.55 7.32
CA THR A 184 -0.32 -6.58 7.20
C THR A 184 -0.18 -7.60 8.32
N LEU A 185 -1.27 -7.87 9.02
CA LEU A 185 -1.43 -9.00 9.94
C LEU A 185 -2.20 -10.11 9.22
N GLU A 186 -1.49 -11.11 8.70
CA GLU A 186 -2.13 -12.25 8.04
C GLU A 186 -2.84 -13.14 9.08
N GLY A 187 -3.99 -13.70 8.72
CA GLY A 187 -4.74 -14.62 9.57
C GLY A 187 -5.51 -13.94 10.72
N VAL A 188 -5.28 -12.66 10.98
CA VAL A 188 -6.00 -11.90 12.02
C VAL A 188 -7.28 -11.31 11.44
N THR A 189 -8.41 -11.61 12.08
CA THR A 189 -9.73 -11.05 11.71
C THR A 189 -10.47 -10.62 12.97
N LEU A 190 -11.28 -9.57 12.88
CA LEU A 190 -12.11 -9.08 13.98
C LEU A 190 -13.59 -9.16 13.61
N GLU A 191 -14.40 -9.70 14.50
CA GLU A 191 -15.86 -9.70 14.35
C GLU A 191 -16.45 -8.32 14.71
N PRO A 192 -17.64 -7.96 14.19
CA PRO A 192 -18.27 -6.69 14.50
C PRO A 192 -18.43 -6.44 16.01
N GLY A 193 -17.80 -5.38 16.52
CA GLY A 193 -17.79 -5.01 17.93
C GLY A 193 -16.57 -5.47 18.72
N GLU A 194 -15.66 -6.23 18.10
CA GLU A 194 -14.32 -6.49 18.62
C GLU A 194 -13.39 -5.30 18.34
N SER A 195 -12.27 -5.27 19.07
CA SER A 195 -11.21 -4.31 18.87
C SER A 195 -9.84 -4.98 18.97
N LEU A 196 -8.88 -4.42 18.26
CA LEU A 196 -7.46 -4.74 18.38
C LEU A 196 -6.77 -3.63 19.18
N GLU A 197 -6.06 -4.02 20.24
CA GLU A 197 -5.26 -3.11 21.04
C GLU A 197 -3.83 -3.08 20.49
N VAL A 198 -3.33 -1.87 20.25
CA VAL A 198 -2.00 -1.62 19.69
C VAL A 198 -1.32 -0.55 20.53
N ILE A 199 -0.02 -0.70 20.74
CA ILE A 199 0.79 0.32 21.40
C ILE A 199 1.32 1.24 20.32
N GLU A 200 0.84 2.49 20.28
CA GLU A 200 1.47 3.55 19.49
C GLU A 200 2.54 4.22 20.34
N ARG A 201 3.78 4.16 19.87
CA ARG A 201 4.93 4.80 20.49
C ARG A 201 5.27 6.07 19.73
N TYR A 202 5.19 7.21 20.40
CA TYR A 202 5.53 8.52 19.86
C TYR A 202 6.54 9.24 20.76
N ASP A 203 7.69 9.65 20.21
CA ASP A 203 8.79 10.31 20.96
C ASP A 203 9.17 9.56 22.26
N GLY A 204 9.12 8.22 22.20
CA GLY A 204 9.42 7.32 23.33
C GLY A 204 8.30 7.13 24.36
N GLU A 205 7.13 7.74 24.17
CA GLU A 205 5.94 7.56 25.02
C GLU A 205 4.98 6.54 24.40
N ASP A 206 4.57 5.56 25.19
CA ASP A 206 3.63 4.50 24.77
C ASP A 206 2.18 4.88 25.08
N THR A 207 1.33 4.81 24.07
CA THR A 207 -0.11 4.97 24.21
C THR A 207 -0.83 3.73 23.70
N LEU A 208 -1.76 3.21 24.50
CA LEU A 208 -2.59 2.08 24.08
C LEU A 208 -3.77 2.61 23.26
N ARG A 209 -3.82 2.25 21.98
CA ARG A 209 -4.89 2.58 21.05
C ARG A 209 -5.73 1.34 20.75
N SER A 210 -7.04 1.56 20.70
CA SER A 210 -8.03 0.54 20.39
C SER A 210 -8.61 0.80 19.01
N TYR A 211 -8.40 -0.14 18.09
CA TYR A 211 -8.95 -0.11 16.73
C TYR A 211 -10.17 -1.00 16.65
N ALA A 212 -11.32 -0.46 16.25
CA ALA A 212 -12.51 -1.27 16.07
C ALA A 212 -12.40 -2.17 14.83
N ALA A 213 -13.14 -3.27 14.81
CA ALA A 213 -13.26 -4.14 13.65
C ALA A 213 -13.59 -3.35 12.37
N PRO A 214 -12.74 -3.41 11.32
CA PRO A 214 -13.01 -2.71 10.06
C PRO A 214 -14.18 -3.34 9.30
N GLU A 215 -14.95 -2.51 8.60
CA GLU A 215 -16.12 -2.94 7.81
C GLU A 215 -15.79 -3.21 6.33
N ASP A 216 -14.63 -2.75 5.86
CA ASP A 216 -14.19 -2.85 4.47
C ASP A 216 -12.67 -2.98 4.36
N ALA A 217 -12.21 -3.17 3.12
CA ALA A 217 -10.79 -3.21 2.79
C ALA A 217 -10.19 -1.80 2.61
N GLY A 218 -10.94 -0.73 2.85
CA GLY A 218 -10.51 0.63 2.59
C GLY A 218 -10.66 1.06 1.12
N PRO A 219 -10.29 2.31 0.81
CA PRO A 219 -10.36 2.83 -0.54
C PRO A 219 -9.41 2.07 -1.49
N ALA A 220 -9.85 1.90 -2.74
CA ALA A 220 -9.08 1.17 -3.76
C ALA A 220 -7.68 1.74 -4.01
N ILE A 221 -7.42 3.01 -3.67
CA ILE A 221 -6.13 3.65 -3.86
C ILE A 221 -5.01 3.03 -3.01
N ILE A 222 -5.35 2.35 -1.92
CA ILE A 222 -4.37 1.60 -1.10
C ILE A 222 -3.67 0.52 -1.94
N ASP A 223 -4.40 -0.04 -2.90
CA ASP A 223 -3.93 -1.10 -3.79
C ASP A 223 -3.54 -0.56 -5.18
N ALA A 224 -3.43 0.77 -5.33
CA ALA A 224 -3.11 1.38 -6.60
C ALA A 224 -1.62 1.28 -6.94
N MET A 225 -1.35 1.08 -8.23
CA MET A 225 -0.03 1.25 -8.82
C MET A 225 0.12 2.71 -9.22
N ILE A 226 1.00 3.44 -8.54
CA ILE A 226 1.16 4.89 -8.70
C ILE A 226 2.56 5.17 -9.26
N GLY A 227 2.65 6.07 -10.25
CA GLY A 227 3.93 6.57 -10.76
C GLY A 227 4.79 7.16 -9.64
N ALA A 228 6.08 6.84 -9.64
CA ALA A 228 6.98 7.19 -8.53
C ALA A 228 7.68 8.54 -8.72
N SER A 229 7.57 9.16 -9.89
CA SER A 229 8.38 10.32 -10.28
C SER A 229 7.65 11.26 -11.24
N ALA A 230 8.27 12.41 -11.50
CA ALA A 230 7.81 13.32 -12.56
C ALA A 230 8.45 13.05 -13.93
N GLU A 231 9.16 11.93 -14.09
CA GLU A 231 9.74 11.48 -15.36
C GLU A 231 8.80 10.48 -16.04
N ALA A 232 8.98 10.25 -17.34
CA ALA A 232 8.15 9.29 -18.07
C ALA A 232 8.39 7.86 -17.56
N GLU A 233 7.34 7.21 -17.10
CA GLU A 233 7.36 5.87 -16.53
C GLU A 233 6.55 4.87 -17.37
N VAL A 234 6.84 3.59 -17.18
CA VAL A 234 5.99 2.49 -17.67
C VAL A 234 5.45 1.78 -16.44
N ILE A 235 4.14 1.85 -16.24
CA ILE A 235 3.44 1.22 -15.13
C ILE A 235 2.59 0.11 -15.72
N GLU A 236 2.94 -1.13 -15.40
CA GLU A 236 2.34 -2.35 -15.96
C GLU A 236 1.64 -3.13 -14.86
N GLY A 237 0.34 -3.34 -15.02
CA GLY A 237 -0.50 -4.20 -14.20
C GLY A 237 -0.19 -5.67 -14.39
N ASP A 238 -0.93 -6.51 -13.66
CA ASP A 238 -0.83 -7.95 -13.74
C ASP A 238 -1.99 -8.57 -14.52
N ALA A 239 -2.45 -9.76 -14.14
CA ALA A 239 -3.61 -10.41 -14.79
C ALA A 239 -4.91 -10.22 -13.98
N GLY A 240 -4.84 -9.45 -12.89
CA GLY A 240 -5.97 -9.10 -12.05
C GLY A 240 -6.53 -7.73 -12.42
N ALA A 241 -7.64 -7.35 -11.78
CA ALA A 241 -8.16 -6.00 -11.91
C ALA A 241 -7.25 -5.00 -11.18
N ASN A 242 -6.57 -4.13 -11.92
CA ASN A 242 -5.62 -3.17 -11.40
C ASN A 242 -6.21 -1.75 -11.33
N LEU A 243 -5.71 -0.96 -10.38
CA LEU A 243 -5.90 0.49 -10.36
C LEU A 243 -4.56 1.15 -10.64
N ILE A 244 -4.43 1.81 -11.77
CA ILE A 244 -3.15 2.39 -12.23
C ILE A 244 -3.31 3.90 -12.38
N ILE A 245 -2.39 4.65 -11.77
CA ILE A 245 -2.43 6.11 -11.73
C ILE A 245 -1.06 6.66 -12.13
N ALA A 246 -1.01 7.39 -13.25
CA ALA A 246 0.14 8.25 -13.54
C ALA A 246 0.25 9.34 -12.46
N ASN A 247 1.43 9.60 -11.92
CA ASN A 247 1.60 10.60 -10.88
C ASN A 247 2.79 11.51 -11.18
N ASP A 248 2.48 12.62 -11.84
CA ASP A 248 3.46 13.63 -12.20
C ASP A 248 3.63 14.70 -11.12
N ALA A 249 3.91 14.25 -9.89
CA ALA A 249 3.98 15.07 -8.68
C ALA A 249 4.58 16.46 -8.93
N PHE A 250 3.72 17.48 -8.95
CA PHE A 250 4.05 18.91 -9.00
C PHE A 250 4.92 19.39 -10.19
N ALA A 251 5.08 18.60 -11.25
CA ALA A 251 5.81 19.02 -12.44
C ALA A 251 4.85 19.64 -13.49
N PRO A 252 5.05 20.90 -13.90
CA PRO A 252 4.20 21.54 -14.91
C PRO A 252 4.33 20.96 -16.33
N SER A 253 5.15 19.93 -16.51
CA SER A 253 5.36 19.19 -17.76
C SER A 253 5.78 17.76 -17.43
N GLY A 254 4.97 17.08 -16.61
CA GLY A 254 5.18 15.69 -16.20
C GLY A 254 5.64 14.75 -17.32
N GLY A 255 6.16 13.59 -16.93
CA GLY A 255 6.53 12.56 -17.86
C GLY A 255 5.34 12.12 -18.70
N ALA A 256 5.58 11.80 -19.98
CA ALA A 256 4.59 11.08 -20.77
C ALA A 256 4.63 9.61 -20.38
N ASP A 257 3.82 9.24 -19.39
CA ASP A 257 3.72 7.92 -18.82
C ASP A 257 3.00 6.95 -19.76
N THR A 258 3.36 5.68 -19.65
CA THR A 258 2.67 4.56 -20.29
C THR A 258 2.05 3.68 -19.22
N LEU A 259 0.72 3.60 -19.19
CA LEU A 259 -0.06 2.75 -18.30
C LEU A 259 -0.57 1.55 -19.08
N ILE A 260 -0.31 0.35 -18.58
CA ILE A 260 -0.71 -0.91 -19.20
C ILE A 260 -1.51 -1.68 -18.15
N GLY A 261 -2.80 -1.88 -18.38
CA GLY A 261 -3.69 -2.66 -17.51
C GLY A 261 -3.33 -4.13 -17.52
N GLY A 262 -3.47 -4.79 -18.67
CA GLY A 262 -3.09 -6.19 -18.84
C GLY A 262 -4.29 -7.08 -19.13
N GLU A 263 -4.43 -8.18 -18.40
CA GLU A 263 -5.70 -8.92 -18.36
C GLU A 263 -6.45 -8.46 -17.12
N GLY A 264 -7.77 -8.30 -17.17
CA GLY A 264 -8.54 -7.86 -16.00
C GLY A 264 -9.51 -6.75 -16.34
N ASN A 265 -10.29 -6.31 -15.36
CA ASN A 265 -11.14 -5.13 -15.53
C ASN A 265 -10.47 -3.98 -14.79
N ASP A 266 -9.66 -3.22 -15.50
CA ASP A 266 -8.72 -2.28 -14.92
C ASP A 266 -9.30 -0.87 -14.82
N ARG A 267 -8.67 -0.05 -13.99
CA ARG A 267 -8.97 1.38 -13.89
C ARG A 267 -7.69 2.16 -14.08
N LEU A 268 -7.57 2.85 -15.21
CA LEU A 268 -6.38 3.61 -15.57
C LEU A 268 -6.71 5.10 -15.50
N TYR A 269 -5.85 5.85 -14.80
CA TYR A 269 -5.97 7.29 -14.67
C TYR A 269 -4.72 7.91 -15.26
N SER A 270 -4.89 8.75 -16.28
CA SER A 270 -3.79 9.49 -16.92
C SER A 270 -3.16 10.56 -16.01
N GLY A 271 -3.38 10.48 -14.69
CA GLY A 271 -2.67 11.28 -13.71
C GLY A 271 -3.00 12.77 -13.64
N SER A 272 -2.55 13.40 -12.56
CA SER A 272 -2.60 14.84 -12.28
C SER A 272 -1.31 15.31 -11.63
N SER A 273 -0.97 16.59 -11.81
CA SER A 273 0.16 17.23 -11.12
C SER A 273 -0.11 17.56 -9.63
N LEU A 274 -1.29 17.26 -9.11
CA LEU A 274 -1.72 17.48 -7.72
C LEU A 274 -1.70 16.15 -6.96
N GLY A 275 -1.00 16.12 -5.83
CA GLY A 275 -0.91 14.95 -4.94
C GLY A 275 -2.25 14.60 -4.29
N PHE A 276 -2.44 13.32 -3.99
CA PHE A 276 -3.62 12.78 -3.31
C PHE A 276 -3.60 13.13 -1.82
N TYR A 277 -4.71 13.65 -1.28
CA TYR A 277 -4.83 13.93 0.17
C TYR A 277 -6.24 13.61 0.69
N GLU A 278 -6.32 12.77 1.72
CA GLU A 278 -7.57 12.27 2.32
C GLU A 278 -8.54 13.38 2.78
N SER A 279 -8.01 14.45 3.39
CA SER A 279 -8.86 15.51 3.98
C SER A 279 -9.66 16.33 2.96
N GLN A 280 -9.40 16.18 1.66
CA GLN A 280 -9.99 17.06 0.64
C GLN A 280 -10.88 16.36 -0.38
N TRP A 281 -10.97 15.02 -0.41
CA TRP A 281 -11.72 14.30 -1.48
C TRP A 281 -11.43 14.89 -2.88
N ASN A 282 -10.22 15.44 -3.07
CA ASN A 282 -10.04 16.52 -4.04
C ASN A 282 -9.83 16.01 -5.47
N HIS A 283 -9.67 14.70 -5.63
CA HIS A 283 -9.39 14.09 -6.90
C HIS A 283 -10.40 12.98 -7.19
N ALA A 284 -11.67 13.38 -7.22
CA ALA A 284 -12.56 12.77 -8.20
C ALA A 284 -11.89 12.85 -9.60
N PRO A 285 -12.10 11.87 -10.49
CA PRO A 285 -11.38 11.73 -11.75
C PRO A 285 -11.24 12.99 -12.61
N GLY A 286 -12.12 13.98 -12.45
CA GLY A 286 -12.05 15.25 -13.18
C GLY A 286 -10.91 16.18 -12.77
N SER A 287 -10.50 16.26 -11.50
CA SER A 287 -9.28 17.03 -11.13
C SER A 287 -8.03 16.35 -11.66
N ALA A 288 -8.03 15.02 -11.65
CA ALA A 288 -6.89 14.23 -12.09
C ALA A 288 -6.66 14.40 -13.59
N SER A 289 -7.67 14.06 -14.40
CA SER A 289 -7.60 14.08 -15.87
C SER A 289 -7.53 15.48 -16.54
N LEU A 290 -7.75 16.59 -15.83
CA LEU A 290 -7.82 17.91 -16.47
C LEU A 290 -6.51 18.43 -17.10
N TYR A 291 -5.35 17.94 -16.65
CA TYR A 291 -4.05 18.57 -16.93
C TYR A 291 -3.05 17.65 -17.64
N GLY A 292 -3.55 16.67 -18.42
CA GLY A 292 -2.79 15.55 -18.98
C GLY A 292 -1.40 15.87 -19.54
N SER A 293 -0.48 14.93 -19.34
CA SER A 293 0.95 14.96 -19.63
C SER A 293 1.35 14.15 -20.87
N ASP A 294 0.49 14.09 -21.90
CA ASP A 294 0.70 13.28 -23.11
C ASP A 294 0.84 11.76 -22.82
N ASN A 295 0.10 11.25 -21.84
CA ASN A 295 0.18 9.84 -21.40
C ASN A 295 -0.44 8.88 -22.41
N ALA A 296 0.04 7.62 -22.41
CA ALA A 296 -0.50 6.52 -23.19
C ALA A 296 -1.12 5.47 -22.26
N LEU A 297 -2.41 5.21 -22.41
CA LEU A 297 -3.17 4.24 -21.63
C LEU A 297 -3.54 3.04 -22.52
N PHE A 298 -3.29 1.84 -22.03
CA PHE A 298 -3.64 0.58 -22.68
C PHE A 298 -4.41 -0.29 -21.69
N GLY A 299 -5.70 -0.52 -21.93
CA GLY A 299 -6.54 -1.38 -21.10
C GLY A 299 -6.08 -2.84 -21.17
N GLY A 300 -6.27 -3.47 -22.32
CA GLY A 300 -5.80 -4.82 -22.59
C GLY A 300 -6.97 -5.77 -22.84
N GLU A 301 -7.03 -6.90 -22.11
CA GLU A 301 -8.19 -7.80 -22.14
C GLU A 301 -9.08 -7.57 -20.92
N GLY A 302 -10.37 -7.35 -21.14
CA GLY A 302 -11.38 -7.19 -20.10
C GLY A 302 -12.14 -5.89 -20.27
N ASN A 303 -12.99 -5.54 -19.30
CA ASN A 303 -13.84 -4.36 -19.38
C ASN A 303 -13.21 -3.23 -18.55
N ASP A 304 -12.45 -2.37 -19.22
CA ASP A 304 -11.60 -1.38 -18.56
C ASP A 304 -12.28 -0.02 -18.41
N GLN A 305 -11.82 0.75 -17.42
CA GLN A 305 -12.25 2.13 -17.20
C GLN A 305 -11.05 3.06 -17.28
N MET A 306 -10.99 3.86 -18.35
CA MET A 306 -9.87 4.77 -18.59
C MET A 306 -10.31 6.21 -18.41
N TYR A 307 -9.69 6.91 -17.46
CA TYR A 307 -9.87 8.34 -17.24
C TYR A 307 -8.75 9.09 -17.96
N ILE A 308 -9.11 9.69 -19.08
CA ILE A 308 -8.18 10.24 -20.06
C ILE A 308 -8.17 11.75 -19.98
N GLY A 309 -6.99 12.29 -19.72
CA GLY A 309 -6.76 13.72 -19.76
C GLY A 309 -6.52 14.29 -21.13
N ALA A 310 -6.52 15.62 -21.21
CA ALA A 310 -6.19 16.32 -22.44
C ALA A 310 -4.80 15.90 -22.96
N SER A 311 -4.70 15.72 -24.28
CA SER A 311 -3.50 15.27 -25.00
C SER A 311 -3.03 13.85 -24.70
N SER A 312 -3.71 13.11 -23.81
CA SER A 312 -3.42 11.70 -23.57
C SER A 312 -4.11 10.81 -24.61
N THR A 313 -3.51 9.67 -24.90
CA THR A 313 -4.01 8.65 -25.82
C THR A 313 -4.44 7.41 -25.04
N ALA A 314 -5.55 6.80 -25.42
CA ALA A 314 -6.06 5.56 -24.84
C ALA A 314 -6.39 4.53 -25.91
N THR A 315 -6.15 3.27 -25.57
CA THR A 315 -6.54 2.07 -26.34
C THR A 315 -7.19 1.12 -25.36
N GLY A 316 -8.44 0.76 -25.58
CA GLY A 316 -9.17 -0.15 -24.69
C GLY A 316 -8.71 -1.59 -24.83
N GLY A 317 -8.65 -2.09 -26.06
CA GLY A 317 -8.28 -3.46 -26.34
C GLY A 317 -9.51 -4.32 -26.61
N ALA A 318 -9.70 -5.38 -25.82
CA ALA A 318 -10.79 -6.34 -26.01
C ALA A 318 -11.67 -6.36 -24.77
N GLY A 319 -12.98 -6.30 -24.94
CA GLY A 319 -13.95 -6.21 -23.84
C GLY A 319 -14.71 -4.89 -23.91
N GLU A 320 -15.75 -4.77 -23.07
CA GLU A 320 -16.63 -3.59 -23.07
C GLU A 320 -15.98 -2.46 -22.27
N ASP A 321 -15.24 -1.60 -22.96
CA ASP A 321 -14.42 -0.56 -22.34
C ASP A 321 -15.18 0.75 -22.13
N GLN A 322 -14.76 1.51 -21.12
CA GLN A 322 -15.30 2.82 -20.81
C GLN A 322 -14.21 3.88 -20.80
N PHE A 323 -14.34 4.86 -21.70
CA PHE A 323 -13.43 5.99 -21.83
C PHE A 323 -14.06 7.24 -21.22
N PHE A 324 -13.50 7.72 -20.13
CA PHE A 324 -13.98 8.87 -19.38
C PHE A 324 -13.13 10.10 -19.68
N MET A 325 -13.78 11.22 -20.01
CA MET A 325 -13.14 12.52 -20.14
C MET A 325 -13.99 13.59 -19.46
N LEU A 326 -13.40 14.78 -19.28
CA LEU A 326 -14.08 15.90 -18.66
C LEU A 326 -14.24 17.08 -19.63
N TYR A 327 -15.42 17.67 -19.62
CA TYR A 327 -15.69 18.98 -20.19
C TYR A 327 -15.88 20.01 -19.08
N ASP A 328 -15.02 21.03 -19.04
CA ASP A 328 -15.16 22.21 -18.17
C ASP A 328 -15.27 23.49 -19.02
N ASN A 329 -16.45 24.12 -19.02
CA ASN A 329 -16.69 25.37 -19.75
C ASN A 329 -15.94 26.59 -19.20
N ARG A 330 -15.22 26.46 -18.08
CA ARG A 330 -14.37 27.52 -17.48
C ARG A 330 -12.91 27.35 -17.86
N SER A 331 -12.52 26.18 -18.34
CA SER A 331 -11.13 25.84 -18.66
C SER A 331 -11.04 25.35 -20.10
N SER A 332 -10.30 26.08 -20.92
CA SER A 332 -9.81 25.51 -22.18
C SER A 332 -8.51 24.77 -21.87
N ALA A 333 -8.61 23.51 -21.47
CA ALA A 333 -7.42 22.64 -21.50
C ALA A 333 -6.87 22.66 -22.94
N ASP A 334 -5.56 22.85 -23.07
CA ASP A 334 -4.90 22.74 -24.37
C ASP A 334 -4.83 21.25 -24.74
N GLY A 335 -5.32 20.91 -25.94
CA GLY A 335 -5.38 19.53 -26.42
C GLY A 335 -6.73 18.84 -26.23
N TYR A 336 -6.78 17.55 -26.56
CA TYR A 336 -7.97 16.68 -26.50
C TYR A 336 -7.52 15.25 -26.23
N ALA A 337 -8.41 14.41 -25.67
CA ALA A 337 -8.14 12.98 -25.52
C ALA A 337 -8.19 12.27 -26.88
N GLU A 338 -7.30 11.32 -27.12
CA GLU A 338 -7.35 10.46 -28.31
C GLU A 338 -7.71 9.02 -27.90
N VAL A 339 -8.77 8.46 -28.47
CA VAL A 339 -9.14 7.04 -28.29
C VAL A 339 -8.93 6.34 -29.62
N THR A 340 -8.14 5.28 -29.63
CA THR A 340 -7.61 4.72 -30.90
C THR A 340 -8.43 3.56 -31.46
N ASP A 341 -9.28 2.93 -30.65
CA ASP A 341 -9.96 1.68 -30.98
C ASP A 341 -11.44 1.62 -30.57
N PHE A 342 -12.05 2.74 -30.18
CA PHE A 342 -13.47 2.85 -29.85
C PHE A 342 -14.39 2.14 -30.87
N ASP A 343 -15.07 1.10 -30.42
CA ASP A 343 -16.15 0.40 -31.13
C ASP A 343 -17.49 0.66 -30.41
N PRO A 344 -18.42 1.45 -30.97
CA PRO A 344 -19.71 1.74 -30.33
C PRO A 344 -20.61 0.50 -30.14
N ALA A 345 -20.26 -0.65 -30.73
CA ALA A 345 -20.97 -1.90 -30.48
C ALA A 345 -20.56 -2.59 -29.16
N GLU A 346 -19.42 -2.20 -28.58
CA GLU A 346 -18.79 -2.83 -27.41
C GLU A 346 -18.48 -1.78 -26.32
N ASP A 347 -17.96 -0.62 -26.72
CA ASP A 347 -17.41 0.39 -25.82
C ASP A 347 -18.36 1.54 -25.54
N GLN A 348 -18.03 2.32 -24.51
CA GLN A 348 -18.72 3.54 -24.15
C GLN A 348 -17.76 4.71 -23.94
N LEU A 349 -18.13 5.85 -24.51
CA LEU A 349 -17.44 7.11 -24.31
C LEU A 349 -18.25 8.01 -23.37
N VAL A 350 -17.70 8.33 -22.21
CA VAL A 350 -18.37 9.09 -21.14
C VAL A 350 -17.70 10.45 -20.96
N ILE A 351 -18.39 11.51 -21.38
CA ILE A 351 -17.95 12.90 -21.15
C ILE A 351 -18.69 13.44 -19.92
N GLN A 352 -17.95 13.62 -18.85
CA GLN A 352 -18.46 14.23 -17.64
C GLN A 352 -18.43 15.75 -17.74
N PHE A 353 -19.41 16.44 -17.15
CA PHE A 353 -19.44 17.89 -17.14
C PHE A 353 -20.12 18.44 -15.89
N ARG A 354 -19.75 19.66 -15.51
CA ARG A 354 -20.40 20.40 -14.43
C ARG A 354 -21.87 20.70 -14.77
N ASP A 355 -22.78 20.25 -13.91
CA ASP A 355 -24.21 20.57 -13.98
C ASP A 355 -24.72 21.11 -12.64
N GLN A 356 -24.42 22.38 -12.39
CA GLN A 356 -24.65 23.13 -11.16
C GLN A 356 -25.77 24.19 -11.30
N THR A 357 -26.13 24.56 -12.53
CA THR A 357 -27.21 25.51 -12.78
C THR A 357 -28.18 25.01 -13.85
N ASP A 358 -29.45 25.44 -13.74
CA ASP A 358 -30.48 25.07 -14.71
C ASP A 358 -30.06 25.46 -16.13
N GLY A 359 -30.04 24.48 -17.04
CA GLY A 359 -29.75 24.67 -18.46
C GLY A 359 -28.31 24.35 -18.89
N GLU A 360 -27.42 23.97 -17.97
CA GLU A 360 -26.06 23.52 -18.34
C GLU A 360 -26.09 22.24 -19.16
N ALA A 361 -26.84 21.22 -18.74
CA ALA A 361 -27.05 20.01 -19.55
C ALA A 361 -27.60 20.29 -20.96
N ASP A 362 -28.49 21.28 -21.11
CA ASP A 362 -28.99 21.70 -22.41
C ASP A 362 -27.94 22.44 -23.24
N ALA A 363 -27.11 23.27 -22.61
CA ALA A 363 -26.01 23.96 -23.27
C ALA A 363 -24.97 22.97 -23.80
N VAL A 364 -24.60 21.96 -23.00
CA VAL A 364 -23.69 20.89 -23.42
C VAL A 364 -24.31 20.10 -24.58
N ARG A 365 -25.56 19.65 -24.45
CA ARG A 365 -26.28 18.90 -25.49
C ARG A 365 -26.37 19.68 -26.81
N THR A 366 -26.68 20.98 -26.76
CA THR A 366 -26.84 21.81 -27.96
C THR A 366 -25.51 22.29 -28.55
N GLY A 367 -24.46 22.31 -27.74
CA GLY A 367 -23.09 22.61 -28.16
C GLY A 367 -22.35 21.41 -28.75
N LEU A 368 -22.84 20.18 -28.53
CA LEU A 368 -22.22 18.96 -29.03
C LEU A 368 -22.22 18.90 -30.56
N THR A 369 -21.05 18.65 -31.14
CA THR A 369 -20.86 18.41 -32.57
C THR A 369 -19.93 17.22 -32.78
N LEU A 370 -20.34 16.26 -33.60
CA LEU A 370 -19.47 15.19 -34.12
C LEU A 370 -19.09 15.52 -35.56
N SER A 371 -17.80 15.42 -35.87
CA SER A 371 -17.28 15.70 -37.22
C SER A 371 -16.29 14.64 -37.68
N TYR A 372 -16.67 13.88 -38.71
CA TYR A 372 -15.82 12.86 -39.33
C TYR A 372 -14.88 13.46 -40.37
N ASP A 373 -13.58 13.19 -40.22
CA ASP A 373 -12.53 13.47 -41.21
C ASP A 373 -12.13 12.19 -41.94
N SER A 374 -12.72 11.98 -43.12
CA SER A 374 -12.43 10.81 -43.97
C SER A 374 -10.98 10.67 -44.44
N ALA A 375 -10.15 11.71 -44.36
CA ALA A 375 -8.75 11.62 -44.76
C ALA A 375 -7.86 11.07 -43.63
N ALA A 376 -8.19 11.40 -42.39
CA ALA A 376 -7.53 10.88 -41.19
C ALA A 376 -8.23 9.62 -40.64
N ASP A 377 -9.46 9.34 -41.09
CA ASP A 377 -10.33 8.27 -40.62
C ASP A 377 -10.62 8.35 -39.11
N VAL A 378 -11.02 9.55 -38.67
CA VAL A 378 -11.31 9.86 -37.27
C VAL A 378 -12.54 10.75 -37.15
N THR A 379 -13.25 10.65 -36.04
CA THR A 379 -14.35 11.54 -35.65
C THR A 379 -13.91 12.42 -34.49
N ARG A 380 -14.09 13.74 -34.63
CA ARG A 380 -13.86 14.70 -33.54
C ARG A 380 -15.14 15.03 -32.82
N ILE A 381 -15.08 15.05 -31.50
CA ILE A 381 -16.18 15.39 -30.60
C ILE A 381 -15.87 16.75 -29.99
N ASP A 382 -16.70 17.73 -30.34
CA ASP A 382 -16.60 19.12 -29.91
C ASP A 382 -17.82 19.48 -29.06
N ILE A 383 -17.61 20.25 -27.99
CA ILE A 383 -18.67 20.85 -27.20
C ILE A 383 -18.43 22.35 -27.14
N ALA A 384 -19.32 23.12 -27.77
CA ALA A 384 -19.28 24.59 -27.75
C ALA A 384 -17.96 25.21 -28.26
N GLY A 385 -17.29 24.56 -29.21
CA GLY A 385 -16.03 25.00 -29.83
C GLY A 385 -14.77 24.49 -29.12
N GLN A 386 -14.92 23.65 -28.09
CA GLN A 386 -13.82 22.93 -27.45
C GLN A 386 -13.82 21.48 -27.91
N ILE A 387 -12.71 21.03 -28.50
CA ILE A 387 -12.52 19.62 -28.84
C ILE A 387 -12.24 18.87 -27.54
N ILE A 388 -13.06 17.88 -27.25
CA ILE A 388 -12.93 17.05 -26.04
C ILE A 388 -12.18 15.77 -26.37
N ALA A 389 -12.53 15.16 -27.49
CA ALA A 389 -11.97 13.89 -27.91
C ALA A 389 -11.86 13.77 -29.42
N GLN A 390 -10.92 12.92 -29.84
CA GLN A 390 -10.84 12.33 -31.16
C GLN A 390 -10.93 10.81 -31.01
N VAL A 391 -11.76 10.19 -31.84
CA VAL A 391 -11.96 8.74 -31.86
C VAL A 391 -11.76 8.20 -33.29
N ASN A 392 -11.34 6.96 -33.43
CA ASN A 392 -11.18 6.25 -34.70
C ASN A 392 -12.49 6.10 -35.48
N GLY A 393 -12.40 6.13 -36.81
CA GLY A 393 -13.49 5.84 -37.73
C GLY A 393 -14.58 6.92 -37.82
N ASP A 394 -15.65 6.60 -38.55
CA ASP A 394 -16.86 7.42 -38.63
C ASP A 394 -17.83 7.03 -37.53
N GLN A 395 -17.87 7.84 -36.47
CA GLN A 395 -18.73 7.65 -35.30
C GLN A 395 -19.93 8.60 -35.33
N THR A 396 -20.24 9.21 -36.47
CA THR A 396 -21.31 10.22 -36.55
C THR A 396 -22.73 9.66 -36.36
N ASP A 397 -22.90 8.34 -36.50
CA ASP A 397 -24.15 7.61 -36.24
C ASP A 397 -24.24 7.05 -34.81
N ALA A 398 -23.22 7.26 -33.97
CA ALA A 398 -23.19 6.79 -32.59
C ALA A 398 -24.41 7.30 -31.80
N SER A 399 -24.97 6.45 -30.96
CA SER A 399 -26.08 6.81 -30.09
C SER A 399 -25.59 7.70 -28.95
N ILE A 400 -26.36 8.75 -28.62
CA ILE A 400 -25.96 9.76 -27.66
C ILE A 400 -27.06 9.99 -26.64
N ALA A 401 -26.69 9.96 -25.36
CA ALA A 401 -27.59 10.28 -24.26
C ALA A 401 -26.98 11.30 -23.30
N VAL A 402 -27.84 12.10 -22.66
CA VAL A 402 -27.43 13.12 -21.69
C VAL A 402 -28.09 12.82 -20.35
N ARG A 403 -27.30 12.69 -19.29
CA ARG A 403 -27.79 12.56 -17.92
C ARG A 403 -27.69 13.90 -17.20
N ARG A 404 -28.81 14.39 -16.67
CA ARG A 404 -28.81 15.57 -15.79
C ARG A 404 -28.16 15.25 -14.44
N GLY A 405 -27.50 16.25 -13.87
CA GLY A 405 -26.93 16.24 -12.53
C GLY A 405 -27.93 16.65 -11.44
N TYR A 406 -27.50 16.46 -10.19
CA TYR A 406 -28.32 16.60 -8.97
C TYR A 406 -28.83 18.03 -8.70
N TYR A 407 -28.19 19.06 -9.26
CA TYR A 407 -28.53 20.47 -9.01
C TYR A 407 -29.54 21.05 -10.00
N SER A 408 -29.87 20.33 -11.08
CA SER A 408 -30.99 20.75 -11.93
C SER A 408 -32.29 20.68 -11.12
N SER A 409 -33.21 21.62 -11.33
CA SER A 409 -34.57 21.58 -10.73
C SER A 409 -35.43 20.41 -11.23
N GLN A 410 -34.82 19.47 -11.95
CA GLN A 410 -35.42 18.36 -12.68
C GLN A 410 -34.86 17.04 -12.14
N SER A 411 -35.58 15.93 -12.35
CA SER A 411 -35.09 14.60 -11.94
C SER A 411 -33.76 14.27 -12.63
N LEU A 412 -32.99 13.32 -12.04
CA LEU A 412 -31.83 12.63 -12.65
C LEU A 412 -32.28 11.80 -13.87
N ALA A 413 -32.85 12.50 -14.85
CA ALA A 413 -33.42 11.92 -16.06
C ALA A 413 -32.33 11.83 -17.13
N TRP A 414 -32.46 10.78 -17.92
CA TRP A 414 -31.73 10.64 -19.17
C TRP A 414 -32.51 11.33 -20.29
N LEU A 415 -31.79 11.96 -21.20
CA LEU A 415 -32.34 12.67 -22.35
C LEU A 415 -31.71 12.13 -23.64
N ASP A 416 -32.49 12.14 -24.71
CA ASP A 416 -31.95 12.05 -26.06
C ASP A 416 -31.33 13.39 -26.52
N VAL A 417 -30.68 13.39 -27.68
CA VAL A 417 -30.08 14.61 -28.28
C VAL A 417 -31.09 15.71 -28.60
N ALA A 418 -32.38 15.40 -28.71
CA ALA A 418 -33.45 16.38 -28.90
C ALA A 418 -33.94 16.98 -27.58
N GLY A 419 -33.50 16.44 -26.43
CA GLY A 419 -33.89 16.86 -25.09
C GLY A 419 -35.15 16.18 -24.55
N ASN A 420 -35.63 15.11 -25.19
CA ASN A 420 -36.75 14.33 -24.67
C ASN A 420 -36.25 13.34 -23.62
N GLU A 421 -37.02 13.13 -22.55
CA GLU A 421 -36.69 12.12 -21.55
C GLU A 421 -36.78 10.70 -22.11
N ILE A 422 -35.77 9.90 -21.80
CA ILE A 422 -35.65 8.48 -22.12
C ILE A 422 -35.47 7.69 -20.82
N ASP A 423 -35.69 6.37 -20.88
CA ASP A 423 -35.45 5.52 -19.72
C ASP A 423 -33.94 5.35 -19.44
N ALA A 424 -33.63 4.97 -18.19
CA ALA A 424 -32.25 4.86 -17.74
C ALA A 424 -31.46 3.76 -18.46
N ALA A 425 -32.11 2.66 -18.83
CA ALA A 425 -31.45 1.57 -19.55
C ALA A 425 -31.01 2.04 -20.95
N THR A 426 -31.85 2.79 -21.64
CA THR A 426 -31.52 3.38 -22.95
C THR A 426 -30.41 4.41 -22.82
N GLY A 427 -30.45 5.25 -21.79
CA GLY A 427 -29.41 6.27 -21.57
C GLY A 427 -28.05 5.67 -21.20
N GLN A 428 -28.04 4.65 -20.33
CA GLN A 428 -26.83 3.94 -19.92
C GLN A 428 -26.23 3.04 -21.00
N ALA A 429 -27.02 2.65 -22.00
CA ALA A 429 -26.54 1.86 -23.13
C ALA A 429 -26.10 2.72 -24.32
N ALA A 430 -26.12 4.06 -24.19
CA ALA A 430 -25.69 4.93 -25.28
C ALA A 430 -24.17 4.86 -25.45
N ASP A 431 -23.74 4.85 -26.71
CA ASP A 431 -22.34 4.77 -27.13
C ASP A 431 -21.56 5.99 -26.61
N ILE A 432 -22.18 7.17 -26.65
CA ILE A 432 -21.63 8.42 -26.09
C ILE A 432 -22.58 8.97 -25.03
N GLN A 433 -22.07 9.13 -23.81
CA GLN A 433 -22.82 9.64 -22.67
C GLN A 433 -22.27 10.99 -22.23
N LEU A 434 -23.15 11.99 -22.14
CA LEU A 434 -22.84 13.27 -21.50
C LEU A 434 -23.41 13.25 -20.09
N VAL A 435 -22.54 13.22 -19.08
CA VAL A 435 -22.97 12.98 -17.69
C VAL A 435 -22.75 14.22 -16.82
N GLY A 436 -23.85 14.86 -16.45
CA GLY A 436 -23.85 15.98 -15.51
C GLY A 436 -23.57 15.52 -14.08
N GLY A 437 -22.68 16.24 -13.40
CA GLY A 437 -22.32 16.02 -12.00
C GLY A 437 -22.18 17.33 -11.21
N SER A 438 -22.20 17.23 -9.89
CA SER A 438 -21.87 18.37 -9.04
C SER A 438 -20.38 18.71 -9.15
N GLU A 439 -20.01 19.95 -8.86
CA GLU A 439 -18.60 20.35 -8.86
C GLU A 439 -17.78 19.54 -7.87
N TYR A 440 -18.33 19.21 -6.70
CA TYR A 440 -17.67 18.36 -5.72
C TYR A 440 -17.48 16.92 -6.23
N ALA A 441 -18.46 16.36 -6.92
CA ALA A 441 -18.37 15.00 -7.46
C ALA A 441 -17.42 14.86 -8.66
N LEU A 442 -17.11 15.96 -9.35
CA LEU A 442 -16.28 15.96 -10.56
C LEU A 442 -14.89 16.57 -10.34
N PHE A 443 -14.78 17.60 -9.50
CA PHE A 443 -13.58 18.41 -9.34
C PHE A 443 -13.08 18.52 -7.90
N GLY A 444 -13.69 17.80 -6.93
CA GLY A 444 -13.23 17.69 -5.53
C GLY A 444 -12.56 18.95 -4.94
N TRP A 445 -13.35 19.95 -4.51
CA TRP A 445 -12.81 21.16 -3.87
C TRP A 445 -13.14 21.22 -2.39
#